data_AF-A0A945VDK6-F1
#
_entry.id   AF-A0A945VDK6-F1
#
_cell.length_a   1.000
_cell.length_b   1.000
_cell.length_c   1.000
_cell.angle_alpha   90.00
_cell.angle_beta   90.00
_cell.angle_gamma   90.00
#
_symmetry.space_group_name_H-M   'P 1'
#
loop_
_entity.id
_entity.type
_entity.pdbx_description
1 polymer ?
#
loop_
_entity_poly.entity_id
_entity_poly.type
_entity_poly.pdbx_seq_one_letter_code
_entity_poly.pdbx_strand_id
1 'polypeptide(L)'
;MTLEAEIEKSVRLLKKGKILLYPTDTIWGIGCDATNSRAITKIYKLKGRSESKGMIVLLDDQKKLKEFVKEVPLIAHDLIENSKTPLTIVYPGAMNLAKNVIANDGSIAIRIVKEDYCSELIKRLGKPIISTSANFSDLPTATTFDMIDMGIKSGVDYIVDVFQDRVKSVKSSTIIKLEKDGSFTVIRK
;
A
#
# COMPACT_ATOMS: atom_id res chain seq x y z
N MET A 1 15.08 9.93 -16.50
CA MET A 1 15.66 8.84 -15.69
C MET A 1 15.05 7.53 -16.16
N THR A 2 15.79 6.41 -16.18
CA THR A 2 15.20 5.12 -16.57
C THR A 2 14.31 4.56 -15.44
N LEU A 3 13.34 3.71 -15.78
CA LEU A 3 12.49 3.03 -14.80
C LEU A 3 13.34 2.27 -13.76
N GLU A 4 14.38 1.59 -14.23
CA GLU A 4 15.34 0.84 -13.42
C GLU A 4 16.04 1.72 -12.36
N ALA A 5 16.65 2.82 -12.82
CA ALA A 5 17.35 3.75 -11.93
C ALA A 5 16.39 4.36 -10.90
N GLU A 6 15.14 4.57 -11.29
CA GLU A 6 14.12 5.11 -10.41
C GLU A 6 13.69 4.13 -9.31
N ILE A 7 13.55 2.85 -9.66
CA ILE A 7 13.29 1.78 -8.69
C ILE A 7 14.47 1.68 -7.70
N GLU A 8 15.72 1.63 -8.18
CA GLU A 8 16.89 1.53 -7.31
C GLU A 8 17.02 2.71 -6.33
N LYS A 9 16.77 3.93 -6.82
CA LYS A 9 16.72 5.13 -5.99
C LYS A 9 15.64 5.03 -4.92
N SER A 10 14.45 4.59 -5.31
CA SER A 10 13.30 4.40 -4.41
C SER A 10 13.60 3.36 -3.32
N VAL A 11 14.20 2.22 -3.68
CA VAL A 11 14.66 1.19 -2.72
C VAL A 11 15.64 1.77 -1.71
N ARG A 12 16.66 2.52 -2.17
CA ARG A 12 17.66 3.14 -1.26
C ARG A 12 17.02 4.12 -0.29
N LEU A 13 16.03 4.89 -0.74
CA LEU A 13 15.31 5.84 0.11
C LEU A 13 14.43 5.11 1.14
N LEU A 14 13.67 4.09 0.72
CA LEU A 14 12.85 3.28 1.62
C LEU A 14 13.69 2.61 2.72
N LYS A 15 14.85 2.04 2.35
CA LYS A 15 15.81 1.45 3.32
C LYS A 15 16.33 2.47 4.33
N LYS A 16 16.34 3.77 3.99
CA LYS A 16 16.70 4.88 4.89
C LYS A 16 15.52 5.39 5.73
N GLY A 17 14.36 4.74 5.70
CA GLY A 17 13.16 5.16 6.43
C GLY A 17 12.52 6.44 5.90
N LYS A 18 12.66 6.67 4.59
CA LYS A 18 12.05 7.78 3.85
C LYS A 18 10.64 7.40 3.37
N ILE A 19 9.79 8.40 3.24
CA ILE A 19 8.44 8.24 2.68
C ILE A 19 8.41 8.74 1.24
N LEU A 20 7.78 7.98 0.35
CA LEU A 20 7.71 8.30 -1.08
C LEU A 20 6.28 8.66 -1.46
N LEU A 21 6.15 9.59 -2.41
CA LEU A 21 4.98 9.74 -3.25
C LEU A 21 5.23 8.99 -4.57
N TYR A 22 4.43 7.97 -4.87
CA TYR A 22 4.72 7.02 -5.95
C TYR A 22 3.47 6.51 -6.68
N PRO A 23 3.59 6.12 -7.96
CA PRO A 23 2.51 5.50 -8.70
C PRO A 23 2.23 4.07 -8.19
N THR A 24 0.96 3.70 -8.06
CA THR A 24 0.51 2.33 -7.77
C THR A 24 -0.41 1.82 -8.88
N ASP A 25 -0.74 0.53 -8.83
CA ASP A 25 -1.67 -0.14 -9.77
C ASP A 25 -3.09 0.48 -9.82
N THR A 26 -3.48 1.27 -8.80
CA THR A 26 -4.74 2.02 -8.75
C THR A 26 -4.55 3.53 -8.92
N ILE A 27 -3.97 4.19 -7.92
CA ILE A 27 -3.93 5.66 -7.75
C ILE A 27 -2.55 6.04 -7.23
N TRP A 28 -2.19 7.31 -7.26
CA TRP A 28 -0.99 7.77 -6.58
C TRP A 28 -1.07 7.52 -5.08
N GLY A 29 0.02 7.00 -4.52
CA GLY A 29 0.10 6.58 -3.13
C GLY A 29 1.25 7.23 -2.39
N ILE A 30 1.09 7.37 -1.08
CA ILE A 30 2.18 7.69 -0.15
C ILE A 30 2.57 6.40 0.55
N GLY A 31 3.87 6.10 0.61
CA GLY A 31 4.32 4.82 1.13
C GLY A 31 5.71 4.79 1.72
N CYS A 32 5.95 3.76 2.51
CA CYS A 32 7.23 3.48 3.16
C CYS A 32 7.36 1.98 3.49
N ASP A 33 8.51 1.54 4.00
CA ASP A 33 8.71 0.19 4.53
C ASP A 33 7.68 -0.12 5.65
N ALA A 34 6.86 -1.17 5.48
CA ALA A 34 5.81 -1.54 6.43
C ALA A 34 6.30 -2.17 7.74
N THR A 35 7.61 -2.40 7.84
CA THR A 35 8.27 -2.82 9.08
C THR A 35 8.86 -1.62 9.85
N ASN A 36 8.78 -0.41 9.30
CA ASN A 36 9.39 0.79 9.88
C ASN A 36 8.35 1.71 10.55
N SER A 37 8.13 1.51 11.85
CA SER A 37 7.18 2.32 12.63
C SER A 37 7.41 3.82 12.53
N ARG A 38 8.66 4.28 12.47
CA ARG A 38 8.98 5.72 12.38
C ARG A 38 8.54 6.33 11.06
N ALA A 39 8.76 5.62 9.96
CA ALA A 39 8.33 6.07 8.63
C ALA A 39 6.79 6.08 8.53
N ILE A 40 6.14 5.09 9.13
CA ILE A 40 4.67 5.01 9.21
C ILE A 40 4.08 6.20 9.97
N THR A 41 4.64 6.55 11.13
CA THR A 41 4.21 7.72 11.91
C THR A 41 4.33 9.02 11.10
N LYS A 42 5.36 9.17 10.25
CA LYS A 42 5.46 10.34 9.36
C LYS A 42 4.29 10.41 8.36
N ILE A 43 3.85 9.28 7.80
CA ILE A 43 2.71 9.24 6.88
C ILE A 43 1.42 9.65 7.60
N TYR A 44 1.16 9.12 8.79
CA TYR A 44 0.00 9.53 9.59
C TYR A 44 0.00 11.02 9.89
N LYS A 45 1.15 11.56 10.33
CA LYS A 45 1.33 12.99 10.61
C LYS A 45 1.10 13.84 9.36
N LEU A 46 1.73 13.49 8.24
CA LEU A 46 1.60 14.20 6.97
C LEU A 46 0.14 14.28 6.52
N LYS A 47 -0.59 13.18 6.62
CA LYS A 47 -1.98 13.12 6.15
C LYS A 47 -2.99 13.73 7.12
N GLY A 48 -2.59 14.11 8.33
CA GLY A 48 -3.53 14.44 9.41
C GLY A 48 -4.49 13.28 9.70
N ARG A 49 -3.98 12.04 9.65
CA ARG A 49 -4.79 10.82 9.73
C ARG A 49 -4.59 10.15 11.10
N SER A 50 -5.69 9.73 11.73
CA SER A 50 -5.63 8.88 12.93
C SER A 50 -5.12 7.48 12.60
N GLU A 51 -4.35 6.87 13.50
CA GLU A 51 -3.90 5.48 13.38
C GLU A 51 -5.07 4.49 13.26
N SER A 52 -6.22 4.82 13.89
CA SER A 52 -7.46 4.03 13.78
C SER A 52 -7.97 3.89 12.34
N LYS A 53 -7.61 4.83 11.45
CA LYS A 53 -7.83 4.69 10.01
C LYS A 53 -6.65 3.92 9.43
N GLY A 54 -6.72 2.59 9.48
CA GLY A 54 -5.65 1.70 8.99
C GLY A 54 -5.16 2.02 7.58
N MET A 55 -3.96 1.53 7.24
CA MET A 55 -3.35 1.62 5.92
C MET A 55 -3.22 0.23 5.29
N ILE A 56 -3.01 0.19 3.98
CA ILE A 56 -2.87 -1.08 3.25
C ILE A 56 -1.40 -1.42 3.14
N VAL A 57 -1.08 -2.69 3.34
CA VAL A 57 0.24 -3.27 3.04
C VAL A 57 0.22 -3.83 1.63
N LEU A 58 1.25 -3.51 0.84
CA LEU A 58 1.46 -4.03 -0.50
C LEU A 58 2.53 -5.13 -0.49
N LEU A 59 2.24 -6.21 -1.21
CA LEU A 59 3.16 -7.31 -1.50
C LEU A 59 3.24 -7.54 -3.02
N ASP A 60 4.38 -8.04 -3.49
CA ASP A 60 4.64 -8.43 -4.88
C ASP A 60 4.16 -9.86 -5.20
N ASP A 61 4.07 -10.74 -4.19
CA ASP A 61 3.70 -12.15 -4.37
C ASP A 61 2.81 -12.63 -3.21
N GLN A 62 1.71 -13.30 -3.54
CA GLN A 62 0.80 -13.92 -2.57
C GLN A 62 1.49 -15.01 -1.72
N LYS A 63 2.56 -15.64 -2.21
CA LYS A 63 3.33 -16.64 -1.44
C LYS A 63 3.97 -16.06 -0.18
N LYS A 64 4.16 -14.74 -0.12
CA LYS A 64 4.70 -14.02 1.04
C LYS A 64 3.63 -13.72 2.10
N LEU A 65 2.34 -13.95 1.83
CA LEU A 65 1.27 -13.68 2.81
C LEU A 65 1.53 -14.40 4.14
N LYS A 66 1.97 -15.66 4.09
CA LYS A 66 2.31 -16.47 5.27
C LYS A 66 3.44 -15.90 6.14
N GLU A 67 4.17 -14.90 5.66
CA GLU A 67 5.19 -14.20 6.45
C GLU A 67 4.58 -13.06 7.28
N PHE A 68 3.41 -12.56 6.90
CA PHE A 68 2.79 -11.37 7.49
C PHE A 68 1.42 -11.62 8.13
N VAL A 69 0.81 -12.79 7.89
CA VAL A 69 -0.44 -13.19 8.53
C VAL A 69 -0.35 -14.63 9.01
N LYS A 70 -0.95 -14.91 10.17
CA LYS A 70 -0.90 -16.22 10.83
C LYS A 70 -1.54 -17.33 10.00
N GLU A 71 -2.61 -17.00 9.28
CA GLU A 71 -3.39 -17.96 8.51
C GLU A 71 -3.91 -17.28 7.23
N VAL A 72 -3.75 -17.96 6.09
CA VAL A 72 -4.25 -17.51 4.79
C VAL A 72 -5.36 -18.49 4.37
N PRO A 73 -6.64 -18.08 4.40
CA PRO A 73 -7.73 -18.94 3.92
C PRO A 73 -7.51 -19.35 2.46
N LEU A 74 -7.79 -20.61 2.11
CA LEU A 74 -7.55 -21.13 0.75
C LEU A 74 -8.25 -20.29 -0.32
N ILE A 75 -9.49 -19.84 -0.05
CA ILE A 75 -10.27 -18.97 -0.94
C ILE A 75 -9.56 -17.64 -1.26
N ALA A 76 -8.64 -17.18 -0.41
CA ALA A 76 -7.89 -15.96 -0.67
C ALA A 76 -7.02 -16.07 -1.93
N HIS A 77 -6.44 -17.24 -2.19
CA HIS A 77 -5.62 -17.49 -3.38
C HIS A 77 -6.48 -17.39 -4.65
N ASP A 78 -7.63 -18.06 -4.66
CA ASP A 78 -8.57 -18.01 -5.78
C ASP A 78 -9.05 -16.58 -6.05
N LEU A 79 -9.35 -15.82 -4.99
CA LEU A 79 -9.77 -14.43 -5.10
C LEU A 79 -8.66 -13.54 -5.67
N ILE A 80 -7.41 -13.70 -5.23
CA ILE A 80 -6.26 -12.92 -5.72
C ILE A 80 -5.98 -13.23 -7.20
N GLU A 81 -6.05 -14.50 -7.59
CA GLU A 81 -5.77 -14.96 -8.95
C GLU A 81 -6.86 -14.51 -9.93
N ASN A 82 -8.13 -14.66 -9.56
CA ASN A 82 -9.26 -14.44 -10.45
C ASN A 82 -9.85 -13.02 -10.40
N SER A 83 -9.42 -12.16 -9.47
CA SER A 83 -9.92 -10.79 -9.41
C SER A 83 -9.49 -9.98 -10.64
N LYS A 84 -10.49 -9.44 -11.35
CA LYS A 84 -10.31 -8.57 -12.53
C LYS A 84 -9.92 -7.14 -12.16
N THR A 85 -10.13 -6.74 -10.91
CA THR A 85 -9.78 -5.41 -10.39
C THR A 85 -8.82 -5.55 -9.21
N PRO A 86 -8.06 -4.49 -8.86
CA PRO A 86 -7.24 -4.51 -7.66
C PRO A 86 -8.07 -4.86 -6.41
N LEU A 87 -7.64 -5.89 -5.69
CA LEU A 87 -8.32 -6.45 -4.53
C LEU A 87 -7.42 -6.31 -3.30
N THR A 88 -7.99 -5.77 -2.23
CA THR A 88 -7.38 -5.73 -0.91
C THR A 88 -8.17 -6.66 0.00
N ILE A 89 -7.46 -7.53 0.71
CA ILE A 89 -8.05 -8.48 1.65
C ILE A 89 -7.59 -8.13 3.05
N VAL A 90 -8.52 -8.03 3.99
CA VAL A 90 -8.25 -7.89 5.42
C VAL A 90 -8.14 -9.28 6.02
N TYR A 91 -6.98 -9.55 6.62
CA TYR A 91 -6.64 -10.81 7.28
C TYR A 91 -6.50 -10.61 8.79
N PRO A 92 -6.95 -11.56 9.61
CA PRO A 92 -6.64 -11.57 11.04
C PRO A 92 -5.20 -12.04 11.30
N GLY A 93 -4.68 -11.72 12.49
CA GLY A 93 -3.42 -12.29 12.99
C GLY A 93 -2.20 -11.77 12.24
N ALA A 94 -2.11 -10.46 12.06
CA ALA A 94 -0.96 -9.80 11.48
C ALA A 94 0.32 -10.07 12.29
N MET A 95 1.45 -10.26 11.60
CA MET A 95 2.75 -10.53 12.20
C MET A 95 3.87 -9.92 11.34
N ASN A 96 5.08 -9.77 11.91
CA ASN A 96 6.27 -9.24 11.22
C ASN A 96 6.09 -7.86 10.56
N LEU A 97 5.13 -7.07 11.04
CA LEU A 97 4.85 -5.71 10.62
C LEU A 97 5.05 -4.74 11.80
N ALA A 98 5.21 -3.46 11.48
CA ALA A 98 5.22 -2.41 12.47
C ALA A 98 3.89 -2.36 13.25
N LYS A 99 3.93 -2.28 14.58
CA LYS A 99 2.70 -2.32 15.41
C LYS A 99 1.67 -1.25 15.04
N ASN A 100 2.12 -0.07 14.64
CA ASN A 100 1.29 1.07 14.27
C ASN A 100 0.65 0.97 12.88
N VAL A 101 0.81 -0.14 12.14
CA VAL A 101 -0.06 -0.44 10.98
C VAL A 101 -1.08 -1.54 11.28
N ILE A 102 -0.88 -2.31 12.36
CA ILE A 102 -1.79 -3.39 12.73
C ILE A 102 -3.00 -2.79 13.42
N ALA A 103 -4.20 -3.21 13.02
CA ALA A 103 -5.43 -2.73 13.64
C ALA A 103 -5.54 -3.23 15.10
N ASN A 104 -6.37 -2.57 15.90
CA ASN A 104 -6.56 -2.92 17.32
C ASN A 104 -7.06 -4.37 17.52
N ASP A 105 -7.81 -4.92 16.55
CA ASP A 105 -8.28 -6.31 16.56
C ASP A 105 -7.22 -7.31 16.05
N GLY A 106 -6.00 -6.84 15.77
CA GLY A 106 -4.90 -7.65 15.24
C GLY A 106 -4.98 -7.94 13.75
N SER A 107 -5.91 -7.31 13.02
CA SER A 107 -6.05 -7.49 11.57
C SER A 107 -5.14 -6.57 10.75
N ILE A 108 -4.93 -6.94 9.48
CA ILE A 108 -4.19 -6.14 8.50
C ILE A 108 -4.80 -6.25 7.09
N ALA A 109 -4.89 -5.11 6.40
CA ALA A 109 -5.29 -5.06 5.00
C ALA A 109 -4.07 -5.25 4.08
N ILE A 110 -4.07 -6.30 3.26
CA ILE A 110 -2.99 -6.60 2.32
C ILE A 110 -3.53 -6.61 0.88
N ARG A 111 -2.76 -6.07 -0.05
CA ARG A 111 -2.98 -6.15 -1.50
C ARG A 111 -1.75 -6.73 -2.18
N ILE A 112 -1.98 -7.68 -3.08
CA ILE A 112 -0.94 -8.16 -3.99
C ILE A 112 -0.97 -7.27 -5.24
N VAL A 113 0.13 -6.57 -5.51
CA VAL A 113 0.24 -5.67 -6.66
C VAL A 113 0.79 -6.41 -7.88
N LYS A 114 0.16 -6.19 -9.04
CA LYS A 114 0.55 -6.82 -10.31
C LYS A 114 1.27 -5.86 -11.27
N GLU A 115 1.30 -4.56 -10.99
CA GLU A 115 1.94 -3.55 -11.88
C GLU A 115 3.46 -3.49 -11.69
N ASP A 116 4.17 -3.33 -12.83
CA ASP A 116 5.62 -3.37 -12.98
C ASP A 116 6.41 -2.53 -11.97
N TYR A 117 6.12 -1.24 -11.80
CA TYR A 117 6.93 -0.39 -10.90
C TYR A 117 6.77 -0.80 -9.43
N CYS A 118 5.53 -0.90 -8.95
CA CYS A 118 5.28 -1.16 -7.53
C CYS A 118 5.69 -2.59 -7.16
N SER A 119 5.40 -3.57 -8.02
CA SER A 119 5.79 -4.96 -7.78
C SER A 119 7.31 -5.12 -7.76
N GLU A 120 8.02 -4.56 -8.74
CA GLU A 120 9.49 -4.63 -8.80
C GLU A 120 10.15 -3.86 -7.65
N LEU A 121 9.58 -2.70 -7.25
CA LEU A 121 10.02 -1.96 -6.07
C LEU A 121 9.95 -2.80 -4.79
N ILE A 122 8.82 -3.46 -4.54
CA ILE A 122 8.64 -4.33 -3.36
C ILE A 122 9.58 -5.52 -3.42
N LYS A 123 9.70 -6.16 -4.59
CA LYS A 123 10.59 -7.29 -4.82
C LYS A 123 12.04 -6.96 -4.50
N ARG A 124 12.56 -5.82 -4.99
CA ARG A 124 13.94 -5.37 -4.73
C ARG A 124 14.16 -4.81 -3.32
N LEU A 125 13.13 -4.22 -2.73
CA LEU A 125 13.18 -3.82 -1.34
C LEU A 125 13.31 -5.04 -0.43
N GLY A 126 12.70 -6.17 -0.82
CA GLY A 126 12.64 -7.40 -0.05
C GLY A 126 11.74 -7.29 1.18
N LYS A 127 10.86 -6.29 1.21
CA LYS A 127 9.95 -6.01 2.33
C LYS A 127 8.62 -5.45 1.85
N PRO A 128 7.53 -5.65 2.61
CA PRO A 128 6.23 -5.03 2.34
C PRO A 128 6.31 -3.50 2.38
N ILE A 129 5.46 -2.85 1.59
CA ILE A 129 5.33 -1.40 1.55
C ILE A 129 3.96 -0.97 2.06
N ILE A 130 3.90 0.03 2.93
CA ILE A 130 2.66 0.73 3.23
C ILE A 130 2.22 1.55 2.04
N SER A 131 0.91 1.57 1.79
CA SER A 131 0.30 2.45 0.82
C SER A 131 -1.01 3.03 1.31
N THR A 132 -1.20 4.30 1.00
CA THR A 132 -2.44 5.06 1.20
C THR A 132 -2.55 6.11 0.11
N SER A 133 -3.75 6.57 -0.21
CA SER A 133 -3.99 7.55 -1.26
C SER A 133 -3.24 8.86 -1.02
N ALA A 134 -2.79 9.52 -2.09
CA ALA A 134 -2.03 10.77 -2.05
C ALA A 134 -2.90 12.02 -1.83
N ASN A 135 -3.59 12.09 -0.68
CA ASN A 135 -4.41 13.22 -0.25
C ASN A 135 -4.41 13.36 1.28
N PHE A 136 -4.80 14.51 1.81
CA PHE A 136 -5.07 14.62 3.25
C PHE A 136 -6.28 13.76 3.65
N SER A 137 -6.33 13.34 4.92
CA SER A 137 -7.45 12.56 5.44
C SER A 137 -8.79 13.24 5.12
N ASP A 138 -9.78 12.44 4.74
CA ASP A 138 -11.16 12.87 4.47
C ASP A 138 -11.37 13.80 3.26
N LEU A 139 -10.28 14.17 2.55
CA LEU A 139 -10.38 14.82 1.25
C LEU A 139 -10.50 13.82 0.09
N PRO A 140 -11.03 14.23 -1.07
CA PRO A 140 -11.06 13.41 -2.28
C PRO A 140 -9.67 12.94 -2.68
N THR A 141 -9.61 11.77 -3.31
CA THR A 141 -8.36 11.21 -3.82
C THR A 141 -7.98 11.86 -5.15
N ALA A 142 -6.73 12.28 -5.29
CA ALA A 142 -6.19 12.77 -6.56
C ALA A 142 -6.10 11.61 -7.58
N THR A 143 -6.63 11.86 -8.78
CA THR A 143 -6.65 10.89 -9.90
C THR A 143 -5.44 11.03 -10.81
N THR A 144 -4.81 12.21 -10.80
CA THR A 144 -3.58 12.53 -11.53
C THR A 144 -2.55 13.11 -10.56
N PHE A 145 -1.29 13.08 -10.97
CA PHE A 145 -0.20 13.68 -10.20
C PHE A 145 -0.42 15.18 -9.96
N ASP A 146 -0.93 15.91 -10.95
CA ASP A 146 -1.15 17.35 -10.88
C ASP A 146 -2.20 17.75 -9.83
N MET A 147 -3.20 16.90 -9.63
CA MET A 147 -4.25 17.12 -8.62
C MET A 147 -3.79 16.86 -7.18
N ILE A 148 -2.58 16.31 -6.97
CA ILE A 148 -2.06 16.07 -5.63
C ILE A 148 -1.68 17.40 -4.98
N ASP A 149 -2.21 17.61 -3.79
CA ASP A 149 -2.00 18.82 -2.99
C ASP A 149 -0.51 19.11 -2.77
N MET A 150 -0.14 20.39 -2.85
CA MET A 150 1.25 20.83 -2.71
C MET A 150 1.83 20.56 -1.32
N GLY A 151 1.01 20.56 -0.27
CA GLY A 151 1.39 20.16 1.08
C GLY A 151 1.75 18.67 1.18
N ILE A 152 1.10 17.80 0.39
CA ILE A 152 1.50 16.39 0.27
C ILE A 152 2.81 16.28 -0.51
N LYS A 153 2.93 16.96 -1.66
CA LYS A 153 4.14 16.94 -2.51
C LYS A 153 5.38 17.42 -1.75
N SER A 154 5.25 18.50 -0.97
CA SER A 154 6.35 19.06 -0.16
C SER A 154 6.61 18.29 1.14
N GLY A 155 5.64 17.52 1.63
CA GLY A 155 5.75 16.78 2.88
C GLY A 155 6.34 15.37 2.78
N VAL A 156 6.48 14.83 1.57
CA VAL A 156 7.19 13.57 1.33
C VAL A 156 8.69 13.78 1.18
N ASP A 157 9.48 12.73 1.45
CA ASP A 157 10.93 12.80 1.27
C ASP A 157 11.34 12.70 -0.21
N TYR A 158 10.48 12.12 -1.06
CA TYR A 158 10.74 11.94 -2.48
C TYR A 158 9.47 11.77 -3.29
N ILE A 159 9.48 12.31 -4.50
CA ILE A 159 8.44 12.12 -5.52
C ILE A 159 9.03 11.30 -6.64
N VAL A 160 8.36 10.21 -6.99
CA VAL A 160 8.76 9.34 -8.09
C VAL A 160 8.55 10.03 -9.43
N ASP A 161 9.55 9.97 -10.30
CA ASP A 161 9.62 10.73 -11.56
C ASP A 161 8.98 10.00 -12.77
N VAL A 162 8.60 8.74 -12.60
CA VAL A 162 7.93 7.96 -13.65
C VAL A 162 6.41 8.02 -13.51
N PHE A 163 5.71 8.01 -14.65
CA PHE A 163 4.26 7.89 -14.75
C PHE A 163 3.45 9.06 -14.17
N GLN A 164 4.04 10.25 -14.02
CA GLN A 164 3.34 11.45 -13.56
C GLN A 164 2.24 11.92 -14.54
N ASP A 165 2.42 11.63 -15.83
CA ASP A 165 1.49 11.88 -16.92
C ASP A 165 0.34 10.86 -17.00
N ARG A 166 0.42 9.72 -16.29
CA ARG A 166 -0.62 8.69 -16.33
C ARG A 166 -1.86 9.16 -15.59
N VAL A 167 -2.98 9.17 -16.32
CA VAL A 167 -4.32 9.25 -15.73
C VAL A 167 -4.77 7.82 -15.40
N LYS A 168 -4.94 7.51 -14.12
CA LYS A 168 -5.56 6.23 -13.71
C LYS A 168 -7.03 6.43 -13.38
N SER A 169 -7.83 5.39 -13.65
CA SER A 169 -9.26 5.44 -13.34
C SER A 169 -9.45 5.57 -11.82
N VAL A 170 -10.52 6.28 -11.44
CA VAL A 170 -10.78 6.79 -10.07
C VAL A 170 -11.01 5.68 -9.04
N LYS A 171 -10.95 4.40 -9.42
CA LYS A 171 -11.36 3.31 -8.54
C LYS A 171 -10.20 2.79 -7.70
N SER A 172 -10.25 3.12 -6.41
CA SER A 172 -9.47 2.42 -5.40
C SER A 172 -9.81 0.93 -5.38
N SER A 173 -8.94 0.10 -4.82
CA SER A 173 -9.19 -1.35 -4.72
C SER A 173 -10.49 -1.67 -3.98
N THR A 174 -11.16 -2.75 -4.39
CA THR A 174 -12.18 -3.40 -3.58
C THR A 174 -11.54 -3.87 -2.28
N ILE A 175 -12.20 -3.66 -1.14
CA ILE A 175 -11.74 -4.18 0.15
C ILE A 175 -12.74 -5.22 0.64
N ILE A 176 -12.26 -6.42 0.92
CA ILE A 176 -13.02 -7.48 1.60
C ILE A 176 -12.32 -7.85 2.90
N LYS A 177 -13.09 -8.30 3.88
CA LYS A 177 -12.59 -8.97 5.09
C LYS A 177 -12.93 -10.45 5.00
N LEU A 178 -11.92 -11.31 5.06
CA LEU A 178 -12.10 -12.75 5.11
C LEU A 178 -12.14 -13.21 6.58
N GLU A 179 -13.12 -14.03 6.89
CA GLU A 179 -13.17 -14.77 8.15
C GLU A 179 -12.53 -16.16 7.98
N LYS A 180 -12.24 -16.82 9.10
CA LYS A 180 -11.54 -18.13 9.10
C LYS A 180 -12.34 -19.25 8.42
N ASP A 181 -13.66 -19.16 8.45
CA ASP A 181 -14.57 -20.14 7.84
C ASP A 181 -14.73 -19.93 6.32
N GLY A 182 -14.04 -18.95 5.74
CA GLY A 182 -14.12 -18.61 4.32
C GLY A 182 -15.29 -17.68 3.97
N SER A 183 -16.12 -17.30 4.94
CA SER A 183 -17.09 -16.22 4.75
C SER A 183 -16.37 -14.88 4.61
N PHE A 184 -17.03 -13.91 3.96
CA PHE A 184 -16.43 -12.60 3.74
C PHE A 184 -17.44 -11.46 3.80
N THR A 185 -16.94 -10.28 4.18
CA THR A 185 -17.70 -9.03 4.15
C THR A 185 -17.04 -8.04 3.19
N VAL A 186 -17.82 -7.36 2.36
CA VAL A 186 -17.32 -6.27 1.50
C VAL A 186 -17.31 -4.98 2.31
N ILE A 187 -16.11 -4.42 2.52
CA ILE A 187 -15.90 -3.14 3.20
C ILE A 187 -16.01 -1.97 2.21
N ARG A 188 -15.50 -2.15 0.99
CA ARG A 188 -15.52 -1.13 -0.08
C ARG A 188 -15.61 -1.80 -1.44
N LYS A 189 -16.44 -1.26 -2.34
CA LYS A 189 -16.60 -1.70 -3.74
C LYS A 189 -15.70 -0.95 -4.71
#